data_AF-A0A8S9TPU6-F1
#
_entry.id   AF-A0A8S9TPU6-F1
#
_cell.length_a   1.000
_cell.length_b   1.000
_cell.length_c   1.000
_cell.angle_alpha   90.00
_cell.angle_beta   90.00
_cell.angle_gamma   90.00
#
_symmetry.space_group_name_H-M   'P 1'
#
loop_
_entity.id
_entity.type
_entity.pdbx_description
1 polymer ?
#
loop_
_entity_poly.entity_id
_entity_poly.type
_entity_poly.pdbx_seq_one_letter_code
_entity_poly.pdbx_strand_id
1 'polypeptide(L)'
;MKVPMKISVVTSPGLTSDRQMEALLSTPKHFTEEHVRRAKVATGITMEYMLETNADAHSPACRHLPEERLVLIMGFLQLKELWGPVIDMLMRKWDAKKQGRNLKILTFDNRGVGGTDAPLGRYTTSQMADDATSLLDHLGWESANFVAIRYDSILMLSTPLDGVKHDSVVL
;
A
#
# COMPACT_ATOMS: atom_id res chain seq x y z
N MET A 1 2.75 -28.17 7.40
CA MET A 1 2.48 -27.34 8.60
C MET A 1 3.82 -26.87 9.16
N LYS A 2 4.24 -25.61 8.91
CA LYS A 2 5.45 -25.07 9.56
C LYS A 2 5.07 -24.72 11.00
N VAL A 3 5.73 -25.32 11.98
CA VAL A 3 5.62 -24.93 13.38
C VAL A 3 5.99 -23.44 13.47
N PRO A 4 5.16 -22.56 14.04
CA PRO A 4 5.53 -21.17 14.22
C PRO A 4 6.73 -21.12 15.16
N MET A 5 7.89 -20.78 14.63
CA MET A 5 9.11 -20.59 15.40
C MET A 5 8.87 -19.42 16.36
N LYS A 6 8.84 -19.69 17.67
CA LYS A 6 8.69 -18.65 18.69
C LYS A 6 10.01 -17.90 18.80
N ILE A 7 10.11 -16.76 18.12
CA ILE A 7 11.30 -15.92 18.15
C ILE A 7 11.26 -15.08 19.43
N SER A 8 12.20 -15.33 20.33
CA SER A 8 12.32 -14.56 21.58
C SER A 8 12.75 -13.13 21.27
N VAL A 9 12.09 -12.16 21.92
CA VAL A 9 12.49 -10.76 21.87
C VAL A 9 13.76 -10.57 22.72
N VAL A 10 14.71 -9.80 22.20
CA VAL A 10 15.91 -9.36 22.92
C VAL A 10 15.74 -7.90 23.33
N THR A 11 15.97 -7.61 24.61
CA THR A 11 15.95 -6.25 25.16
C THR A 11 17.27 -5.96 25.88
N SER A 12 17.96 -4.91 25.47
CA SER A 12 19.12 -4.32 26.16
C SER A 12 19.02 -2.78 26.13
N PRO A 13 19.78 -2.04 26.96
CA PRO A 13 19.74 -0.58 26.94
C PRO A 13 20.03 -0.03 25.54
N GLY A 14 19.04 0.63 24.93
CA GLY A 14 19.13 1.19 23.57
C GLY A 14 18.74 0.23 22.43
N LEU A 15 18.44 -1.05 22.71
CA LEU A 15 18.04 -2.03 21.70
C LEU A 15 16.83 -2.85 22.18
N THR A 16 15.75 -2.82 21.41
CA THR A 16 14.66 -3.81 21.53
C THR A 16 14.33 -4.39 20.17
N SER A 17 14.19 -5.70 20.09
CA SER A 17 13.72 -6.39 18.87
C SER A 17 12.21 -6.43 18.74
N ASP A 18 11.44 -5.82 19.66
CA ASP A 18 9.97 -5.83 19.64
C ASP A 18 9.41 -5.32 18.31
N ARG A 19 9.93 -4.18 17.83
CA ARG A 19 9.49 -3.58 16.56
C ARG A 19 9.80 -4.46 15.35
N GLN A 20 10.92 -5.18 15.37
CA GLN A 20 11.28 -6.09 14.28
C GLN A 20 10.32 -7.28 14.25
N MET A 21 9.92 -7.76 15.43
CA MET A 21 8.94 -8.84 15.54
C MET A 21 7.54 -8.39 15.12
N GLU A 22 7.11 -7.21 15.55
CA GLU A 22 5.84 -6.62 15.11
C GLU A 22 5.79 -6.47 13.58
N ALA A 23 6.89 -5.99 12.98
CA ALA A 23 7.01 -5.85 11.53
C ALA A 23 6.92 -7.21 10.84
N LEU A 24 7.65 -8.23 11.30
CA LEU A 24 7.63 -9.58 10.72
C LEU A 24 6.23 -10.21 10.72
N LEU A 25 5.43 -9.92 11.74
CA LEU A 25 4.08 -10.48 11.92
C LEU A 25 2.96 -9.58 11.40
N SER A 26 3.29 -8.45 10.77
CA SER A 26 2.29 -7.45 10.36
C SER A 26 1.50 -7.88 9.11
N THR A 27 2.18 -8.39 8.08
CA THR A 27 1.55 -8.71 6.79
C THR A 27 0.34 -9.64 6.92
N PRO A 28 0.40 -10.79 7.64
CA PRO A 28 -0.77 -11.68 7.73
C PRO A 28 -1.99 -11.06 8.43
N LYS A 29 -1.84 -9.93 9.14
CA LYS A 29 -2.96 -9.24 9.79
C LYS A 29 -3.80 -8.43 8.81
N HIS A 30 -3.15 -7.83 7.80
CA HIS A 30 -3.76 -6.85 6.89
C HIS A 30 -4.05 -7.44 5.50
N PHE A 31 -3.33 -8.48 5.09
CA PHE A 31 -3.48 -9.12 3.78
C PHE A 31 -4.25 -10.44 3.89
N THR A 32 -5.49 -10.37 4.39
CA THR A 32 -6.42 -11.49 4.47
C THR A 32 -7.25 -11.61 3.19
N GLU A 33 -7.91 -12.76 2.97
CA GLU A 33 -8.83 -12.94 1.83
C GLU A 33 -10.00 -11.94 1.81
N GLU A 34 -10.34 -11.33 2.95
CA GLU A 34 -11.40 -10.31 3.05
C GLU A 34 -10.93 -8.93 2.55
N HIS A 35 -9.66 -8.60 2.82
CA HIS A 35 -9.09 -7.30 2.49
C HIS A 35 -8.50 -7.27 1.07
N VAL A 36 -8.00 -8.41 0.58
CA VAL A 36 -7.46 -8.54 -0.77
C VAL A 36 -8.57 -8.78 -1.78
N ARG A 37 -8.61 -7.95 -2.81
CA ARG A 37 -9.65 -7.91 -3.84
C ARG A 37 -9.03 -7.81 -5.22
N ARG A 38 -9.81 -8.17 -6.24
CA ARG A 38 -9.43 -8.05 -7.64
C ARG A 38 -10.46 -7.26 -8.40
N ALA A 39 -10.01 -6.38 -9.29
CA ALA A 39 -10.89 -5.58 -10.15
C ALA A 39 -10.31 -5.49 -11.56
N LYS A 40 -11.18 -5.66 -12.56
CA LYS A 40 -10.86 -5.32 -13.94
C LYS A 40 -10.97 -3.80 -14.12
N VAL A 41 -9.89 -3.17 -14.53
CA VAL A 41 -9.79 -1.72 -14.68
C VAL A 41 -9.81 -1.30 -16.15
N ALA A 42 -9.97 -0.01 -16.42
CA ALA A 42 -10.17 0.53 -17.77
C ALA A 42 -8.99 0.28 -18.73
N THR A 43 -7.75 0.14 -18.21
CA THR A 43 -6.57 -0.23 -19.00
C THR A 43 -6.60 -1.67 -19.52
N GLY A 44 -7.63 -2.44 -19.13
CA GLY A 44 -7.89 -3.79 -19.65
C GLY A 44 -7.29 -4.92 -18.84
N ILE A 45 -6.54 -4.62 -17.77
CA ILE A 45 -5.97 -5.61 -16.85
C ILE A 45 -6.87 -5.82 -15.63
N THR A 46 -6.71 -6.98 -14.99
CA THR A 46 -7.23 -7.25 -13.64
C THR A 46 -6.14 -6.93 -12.62
N MET A 47 -6.40 -5.96 -11.76
CA MET A 47 -5.51 -5.58 -10.67
C MET A 47 -5.90 -6.27 -9.37
N GLU A 48 -4.92 -6.79 -8.64
CA GLU A 48 -5.08 -7.21 -7.26
C GLU A 48 -4.63 -6.10 -6.31
N TYR A 49 -5.49 -5.80 -5.34
CA TYR A 49 -5.29 -4.72 -4.39
C TYR A 49 -5.83 -5.09 -3.02
N MET A 50 -5.39 -4.36 -2.00
CA MET A 50 -5.84 -4.49 -0.63
C MET A 50 -6.40 -3.14 -0.17
N LEU A 51 -7.54 -3.18 0.53
CA LEU A 51 -8.10 -2.03 1.24
C LEU A 51 -8.11 -2.29 2.74
N GLU A 52 -7.59 -1.33 3.50
CA GLU A 52 -7.60 -1.35 4.97
C GLU A 52 -8.21 -0.04 5.49
N THR A 53 -8.91 -0.12 6.63
CA THR A 53 -9.42 1.07 7.32
C THR A 53 -9.19 0.96 8.82
N ASN A 54 -9.12 2.10 9.51
CA ASN A 54 -8.94 2.13 10.95
C ASN A 54 -10.06 1.36 11.68
N ALA A 55 -9.71 0.60 12.71
CA ALA A 55 -10.62 -0.31 13.41
C ALA A 55 -11.85 0.40 14.01
N ASP A 56 -11.71 1.66 14.42
CA ASP A 56 -12.80 2.46 14.98
C ASP A 56 -13.68 3.14 13.92
N ALA A 57 -13.37 3.01 12.61
CA ALA A 57 -14.15 3.61 11.52
C ALA A 57 -15.61 3.21 11.54
N HIS A 58 -15.93 1.98 11.95
CA HIS A 58 -17.31 1.48 12.05
C HIS A 58 -18.01 1.83 13.36
N SER A 59 -17.31 2.41 14.33
CA SER A 59 -17.92 2.81 15.59
C SER A 59 -18.97 3.92 15.37
N PRO A 60 -20.03 4.00 16.18
CA PRO A 60 -21.06 5.04 16.04
C PRO A 60 -20.51 6.47 16.04
N ALA A 61 -19.39 6.70 16.74
CA ALA A 61 -18.74 8.00 16.82
C ALA A 61 -17.94 8.38 15.56
N CYS A 62 -17.41 7.39 14.82
CA CYS A 62 -16.52 7.64 13.68
C CYS A 62 -17.14 7.29 12.32
N ARG A 63 -18.26 6.55 12.27
CA ARG A 63 -18.88 6.05 11.02
C ARG A 63 -19.32 7.11 10.01
N HIS A 64 -19.45 8.37 10.45
CA HIS A 64 -19.82 9.50 9.61
C HIS A 64 -18.68 10.49 9.39
N LEU A 65 -17.49 10.20 9.93
CA LEU A 65 -16.33 11.04 9.68
C LEU A 65 -15.88 10.90 8.23
N PRO A 66 -15.35 11.98 7.62
CA PRO A 66 -14.78 11.91 6.27
C PRO A 66 -13.62 10.92 6.21
N GLU A 67 -13.32 10.41 5.00
CA GLU A 67 -12.20 9.51 4.76
C GLU A 67 -10.97 10.28 4.24
N GLU A 68 -9.83 10.11 4.92
CA GLU A 68 -8.50 10.37 4.38
C GLU A 68 -8.04 9.15 3.59
N ARG A 69 -7.71 9.35 2.32
CA ARG A 69 -7.31 8.26 1.42
C ARG A 69 -5.81 8.30 1.18
N LEU A 70 -5.16 7.15 1.39
CA LEU A 70 -3.73 6.98 1.20
C LEU A 70 -3.47 5.79 0.28
N VAL A 71 -2.74 6.03 -0.80
CA VAL A 71 -2.36 5.01 -1.78
C VAL A 71 -0.87 4.71 -1.60
N LEU A 72 -0.56 3.44 -1.33
CA LEU A 72 0.78 2.93 -1.16
C LEU A 72 1.21 2.19 -2.42
N ILE A 73 2.10 2.81 -3.20
CA ILE A 73 2.61 2.27 -4.46
C ILE A 73 3.96 1.62 -4.20
N MET A 74 4.02 0.32 -4.47
CA MET A 74 5.25 -0.43 -4.27
C MET A 74 6.29 -0.14 -5.37
N GLY A 75 7.58 -0.32 -5.03
CA GLY A 75 8.69 -0.19 -5.97
C GLY A 75 8.82 -1.33 -6.97
N PHE A 76 9.89 -1.30 -7.76
CA PHE A 76 10.12 -2.23 -8.87
C PHE A 76 10.12 -3.71 -8.42
N LEU A 77 9.24 -4.51 -9.02
CA LEU A 77 9.10 -5.96 -8.81
C LEU A 77 8.82 -6.40 -7.37
N GLN A 78 8.30 -5.53 -6.51
CA GLN A 78 7.90 -5.93 -5.15
C GLN A 78 6.39 -6.02 -4.99
N LEU A 79 5.98 -6.86 -4.05
CA LEU A 79 4.59 -7.17 -3.76
C LEU A 79 3.99 -6.17 -2.78
N LYS A 80 2.70 -5.87 -2.90
CA LYS A 80 1.94 -5.00 -1.98
C LYS A 80 2.10 -5.36 -0.50
N GLU A 81 2.30 -6.64 -0.20
CA GLU A 81 2.46 -7.21 1.14
C GLU A 81 3.62 -6.61 1.96
N LEU A 82 4.66 -6.08 1.31
CA LEU A 82 5.79 -5.49 2.04
C LEU A 82 5.44 -4.15 2.68
N TRP A 83 4.27 -3.56 2.37
CA TRP A 83 3.73 -2.42 3.12
C TRP A 83 3.18 -2.81 4.50
N GLY A 84 3.04 -4.10 4.80
CA GLY A 84 2.46 -4.60 6.06
C GLY A 84 2.95 -3.88 7.33
N PRO A 85 4.27 -3.70 7.53
CA PRO A 85 4.77 -3.01 8.72
C PRO A 85 4.35 -1.54 8.80
N VAL A 86 4.29 -0.86 7.66
CA VAL A 86 3.88 0.55 7.58
C VAL A 86 2.39 0.68 7.84
N ILE A 87 1.58 -0.19 7.23
CA ILE A 87 0.12 -0.25 7.44
C ILE A 87 -0.18 -0.52 8.92
N ASP A 88 0.44 -1.54 9.52
CA ASP A 88 0.25 -1.89 10.93
C ASP A 88 0.60 -0.73 11.86
N MET A 89 1.69 -0.01 11.58
CA MET A 89 2.10 1.16 12.36
C MET A 89 1.12 2.33 12.19
N LEU A 90 0.66 2.61 10.97
CA LEU A 90 -0.31 3.67 10.70
C LEU A 90 -1.66 3.36 11.35
N MET A 91 -2.20 2.14 11.16
CA MET A 91 -3.48 1.73 11.74
C MET A 91 -3.46 1.78 13.27
N ARG A 92 -2.37 1.37 13.92
CA ARG A 92 -2.26 1.42 15.39
C ARG A 92 -2.20 2.84 15.94
N LYS A 93 -1.61 3.78 15.20
CA LYS A 93 -1.41 5.16 15.66
C LYS A 93 -2.51 6.11 15.23
N TRP A 94 -3.37 5.70 14.29
CA TRP A 94 -4.46 6.53 13.80
C TRP A 94 -5.59 6.57 14.82
N ASP A 95 -5.90 7.78 15.29
CA ASP A 95 -7.06 8.05 16.14
C ASP A 95 -8.04 8.90 15.33
N ALA A 96 -9.11 8.29 14.81
CA ALA A 96 -10.03 8.99 13.94
C ALA A 96 -10.78 10.14 14.63
N LYS A 97 -11.02 10.05 15.94
CA LYS A 97 -11.64 11.14 16.71
C LYS A 97 -10.71 12.33 16.80
N LYS A 98 -9.44 12.08 17.09
CA LYS A 98 -8.42 13.14 17.17
C LYS A 98 -8.15 13.79 15.82
N GLN A 99 -8.15 13.01 14.75
CA GLN A 99 -7.93 13.51 13.38
C GLN A 99 -9.19 14.09 12.74
N GLY A 100 -10.37 13.83 13.32
CA GLY A 100 -11.67 14.19 12.75
C GLY A 100 -11.98 13.52 11.42
N ARG A 101 -11.28 12.42 11.09
CA ARG A 101 -11.39 11.69 9.83
C ARG A 101 -10.91 10.24 9.97
N ASN A 102 -11.54 9.33 9.24
CA ASN A 102 -11.10 7.94 9.11
C ASN A 102 -9.94 7.85 8.13
N LEU A 103 -9.06 6.86 8.29
CA LEU A 103 -8.00 6.56 7.34
C LEU A 103 -8.40 5.35 6.51
N LYS A 104 -8.20 5.45 5.20
CA LYS A 104 -8.41 4.36 4.25
C LYS A 104 -7.14 4.19 3.43
N ILE A 105 -6.54 3.03 3.54
CA ILE A 105 -5.31 2.69 2.83
C ILE A 105 -5.66 1.78 1.65
N LEU A 106 -5.13 2.12 0.49
CA LEU A 106 -5.08 1.29 -0.70
C LEU A 106 -3.64 0.90 -0.98
N THR A 107 -3.38 -0.38 -1.24
CA THR A 107 -2.14 -0.83 -1.87
C THR A 107 -2.44 -1.89 -2.91
N PHE A 108 -1.61 -2.00 -3.94
CA PHE A 108 -1.87 -2.89 -5.07
C PHE A 108 -0.57 -3.40 -5.66
N ASP A 109 -0.66 -4.54 -6.35
CA ASP A 109 0.44 -5.05 -7.14
C ASP A 109 0.46 -4.35 -8.50
N ASN A 110 1.62 -3.81 -8.89
CA ASN A 110 1.79 -3.24 -10.22
C ASN A 110 1.60 -4.32 -11.30
N ARG A 111 1.25 -3.90 -12.52
CA ARG A 111 1.25 -4.78 -13.71
C ARG A 111 2.53 -5.62 -13.79
N GLY A 112 2.36 -6.93 -14.01
CA GLY A 112 3.47 -7.88 -14.12
C GLY A 112 3.99 -8.41 -12.78
N VAL A 113 3.36 -8.07 -11.67
CA VAL A 113 3.81 -8.41 -10.31
C VAL A 113 2.64 -8.98 -9.51
N GLY A 114 2.94 -9.92 -8.60
CA GLY A 114 1.97 -10.43 -7.63
C GLY A 114 0.69 -10.99 -8.25
N GLY A 115 -0.46 -10.54 -7.75
CA GLY A 115 -1.78 -10.97 -8.22
C GLY A 115 -2.38 -10.17 -9.38
N THR A 116 -1.67 -9.14 -9.85
CA THR A 116 -2.09 -8.32 -11.00
C THR A 116 -1.64 -8.96 -12.32
N ASP A 117 -2.46 -8.82 -13.37
CA ASP A 117 -2.16 -9.41 -14.67
C ASP A 117 -0.79 -8.96 -15.23
N ALA A 118 -0.16 -9.87 -15.99
CA ALA A 118 1.17 -9.72 -16.58
C ALA A 118 1.11 -9.84 -18.12
N PRO A 119 0.51 -8.88 -18.84
CA PRO A 119 0.41 -8.94 -20.30
C PRO A 119 1.79 -8.90 -20.96
N LEU A 120 1.98 -9.61 -22.08
CA LEU A 120 3.26 -9.59 -22.79
C LEU A 120 3.58 -8.19 -23.33
N GLY A 121 4.82 -7.75 -23.18
CA GLY A 121 5.31 -6.50 -23.73
C GLY A 121 6.18 -5.72 -22.75
N ARG A 122 6.64 -4.55 -23.20
CA ARG A 122 7.35 -3.60 -22.33
C ARG A 122 6.33 -2.77 -21.56
N TYR A 123 6.60 -2.54 -20.28
CA TYR A 123 5.80 -1.65 -19.44
C TYR A 123 6.51 -0.32 -19.28
N THR A 124 5.73 0.75 -19.28
CA THR A 124 6.18 2.11 -18.97
C THR A 124 5.60 2.54 -17.64
N THR A 125 6.26 3.50 -16.98
CA THR A 125 5.75 4.12 -15.76
C THR A 125 4.43 4.86 -15.99
N SER A 126 4.24 5.47 -17.17
CA SER A 126 2.97 6.08 -17.56
C SER A 126 1.83 5.06 -17.57
N GLN A 127 2.03 3.88 -18.18
CA GLN A 127 1.00 2.85 -18.15
C GLN A 127 0.69 2.40 -16.71
N MET A 128 1.69 2.32 -15.82
CA MET A 128 1.45 1.94 -14.42
C MET A 128 0.68 3.03 -13.66
N ALA A 129 0.92 4.30 -13.97
CA ALA A 129 0.14 5.41 -13.45
C ALA A 129 -1.31 5.39 -13.97
N ASP A 130 -1.52 5.02 -15.24
CA ASP A 130 -2.86 4.85 -15.82
C ASP A 130 -3.63 3.70 -15.16
N ASP A 131 -2.96 2.59 -14.85
CA ASP A 131 -3.55 1.48 -14.09
C ASP A 131 -3.98 1.95 -12.69
N ALA A 132 -3.10 2.66 -11.99
CA ALA A 132 -3.39 3.19 -10.65
C ALA A 132 -4.58 4.15 -10.67
N THR A 133 -4.62 5.06 -11.65
CA THR A 133 -5.74 5.99 -11.87
C THR A 133 -7.04 5.23 -12.15
N SER A 134 -6.98 4.23 -13.04
CA SER A 134 -8.15 3.41 -13.37
C SER A 134 -8.65 2.58 -12.18
N LEU A 135 -7.76 2.21 -11.25
CA LEU A 135 -8.14 1.56 -10.00
C LEU A 135 -8.82 2.54 -9.04
N LEU A 136 -8.36 3.80 -8.96
CA LEU A 136 -9.04 4.83 -8.18
C LEU A 136 -10.43 5.15 -8.72
N ASP A 137 -10.57 5.23 -10.04
CA ASP A 137 -11.87 5.40 -10.70
C ASP A 137 -12.81 4.23 -10.38
N HIS A 138 -12.31 2.99 -10.41
CA HIS A 138 -13.08 1.82 -10.01
C HIS A 138 -13.58 1.89 -8.55
N LEU A 139 -12.77 2.47 -7.66
CA LEU A 139 -13.10 2.67 -6.25
C LEU A 139 -13.96 3.91 -5.99
N GLY A 140 -14.21 4.75 -7.00
CA GLY A 140 -14.89 6.03 -6.86
C GLY A 140 -14.09 7.05 -6.05
N TRP A 141 -12.75 7.00 -6.12
CA TRP A 141 -11.87 7.91 -5.40
C TRP A 141 -11.44 9.08 -6.29
N GLU A 142 -12.10 10.23 -6.10
CA GLU A 142 -11.75 11.46 -6.83
C GLU A 142 -10.41 12.09 -6.38
N SER A 143 -9.96 11.78 -5.16
CA SER A 143 -8.72 12.29 -4.59
C SER A 143 -8.10 11.32 -3.58
N ALA A 144 -6.78 11.24 -3.56
CA ALA A 144 -6.01 10.51 -2.54
C ALA A 144 -4.59 11.07 -2.41
N ASN A 145 -3.95 10.82 -1.28
CA ASN A 145 -2.52 11.06 -1.09
C ASN A 145 -1.74 9.82 -1.53
N PHE A 146 -0.54 10.02 -2.07
CA PHE A 146 0.30 8.93 -2.55
C PHE A 146 1.59 8.86 -1.76
N VAL A 147 1.98 7.65 -1.38
CA VAL A 147 3.31 7.33 -0.89
C VAL A 147 3.85 6.22 -1.75
N ALA A 148 5.01 6.43 -2.35
CA ALA A 148 5.63 5.48 -3.26
C ALA A 148 7.08 5.24 -2.84
N ILE A 149 7.52 3.98 -2.90
CA ILE A 149 8.94 3.67 -2.78
C ILE A 149 9.53 3.63 -4.18
N ARG A 150 10.49 4.50 -4.46
CA ARG A 150 11.36 4.37 -5.63
C ARG A 150 12.58 3.55 -5.25
N TYR A 151 12.70 2.35 -5.80
CA TYR A 151 13.98 1.66 -5.88
C TYR A 151 14.52 1.85 -7.29
N ASP A 152 15.49 2.74 -7.44
CA ASP A 152 16.32 2.89 -8.63
C ASP A 152 17.43 1.84 -8.62
N SER A 153 17.08 0.55 -8.73
CA SER A 153 18.09 -0.49 -8.92
C SER A 153 18.55 -0.52 -10.39
N ILE A 154 19.42 0.43 -10.75
CA ILE A 154 20.51 0.28 -11.73
C ILE A 154 20.19 -0.41 -13.08
N LEU A 155 19.19 0.07 -13.85
CA LEU A 155 19.17 0.09 -15.33
C LEU A 155 17.82 0.63 -15.84
N MET A 156 17.64 1.95 -15.80
CA MET A 156 16.70 2.62 -16.71
C MET A 156 17.49 3.65 -17.52
N LEU A 157 18.16 3.17 -18.57
CA LEU A 157 18.66 4.05 -19.63
C LEU A 157 17.47 4.44 -20.51
N SER A 158 16.85 5.58 -20.22
CA SER A 158 16.25 6.45 -21.25
C SER A 158 15.89 7.83 -20.69
N THR A 159 16.74 8.80 -21.05
CA THR A 159 16.52 10.24 -21.33
C THR A 159 15.61 11.11 -20.42
N PRO A 160 15.99 12.38 -20.17
CA PRO A 160 15.20 13.28 -19.32
C PRO A 160 13.87 13.65 -19.98
N LEU A 161 12.79 13.68 -19.19
CA LEU A 161 11.53 14.31 -19.57
C LEU A 161 11.46 15.68 -18.90
N ASP A 162 11.48 16.72 -19.71
CA ASP A 162 11.09 18.07 -19.30
C ASP A 162 9.60 18.11 -18.95
N GLY A 163 9.25 18.85 -17.89
CA GLY A 163 8.00 19.60 -17.89
C GLY A 163 6.84 19.17 -16.99
N VAL A 164 7.01 18.44 -15.88
CA VAL A 164 5.91 18.26 -14.91
C VAL A 164 6.33 18.57 -13.48
N LYS A 165 5.69 19.59 -12.88
CA LYS A 165 5.77 19.85 -11.44
C LYS A 165 4.84 18.89 -10.71
N HIS A 166 5.40 18.06 -9.84
CA HIS A 166 4.67 17.34 -8.81
C HIS A 166 5.30 17.64 -7.45
N ASP A 167 4.51 18.13 -6.49
CA ASP A 167 4.92 18.18 -5.09
C ASP A 167 4.94 16.74 -4.56
N SER A 168 6.12 16.14 -4.65
CA SER A 168 6.39 14.78 -4.21
C SER A 168 6.98 14.87 -2.80
N VAL A 169 6.28 14.35 -1.79
CA VAL A 169 6.94 14.03 -0.52
C VAL A 169 7.64 12.69 -0.72
N VAL A 170 8.92 12.76 -1.06
CA VAL A 170 9.83 11.62 -1.04
C VAL A 170 10.31 11.47 0.40
N LEU A 171 10.01 10.32 1.03
CA LEU A 171 10.66 9.89 2.26
C LEU A 171 11.89 9.04 1.94
#